data_AF-A0A7X8MSA8-F1
#
_entry.id   AF-A0A7X8MSA8-F1
#
_cell.length_a   1.000
_cell.length_b   1.000
_cell.length_c   1.000
_cell.angle_alpha   90.00
_cell.angle_beta   90.00
_cell.angle_gamma   90.00
#
_symmetry.space_group_name_H-M   'P 1'
#
loop_
_entity.id
_entity.type
_entity.pdbx_description
1 polymer ?
#
loop_
_entity_poly.entity_id
_entity_poly.type
_entity_poly.pdbx_seq_one_letter_code
_entity_poly.pdbx_strand_id
1 'polypeptide(L)'
;MAAQNFYLLTLVSVTPLSTDPNNKIQTIVYNVKQTSDSSNVTDLVKADFILSSSATIEDTDWTLDTDDSANGNYAIEFVVDKELDVSSYLVAYVDKSGDKSDKLFVDFSQALNPEGMANYTYNVNEPGKYYFVLDSADGTPLNKESAEAYDFNNPPDANNSTIAVTFTKPYLAQVIPDPLTGLDVNVIVTLKDENDVPLIGNNEVSFYARLEE
;
A
#
# COMPACT_ATOMS: atom_id res chain seq x y z
N MET A 1 13.26 -23.53 6.02
CA MET A 1 12.02 -24.02 6.68
C MET A 1 10.90 -23.11 6.21
N ALA A 2 9.77 -23.67 5.78
CA ALA A 2 8.72 -22.94 5.07
C ALA A 2 8.08 -21.85 5.95
N ALA A 3 7.75 -20.70 5.34
CA ALA A 3 7.01 -19.60 5.96
C ALA A 3 5.76 -20.16 6.66
N GLN A 4 5.58 -19.85 7.95
CA GLN A 4 4.37 -20.24 8.66
C GLN A 4 3.21 -19.41 8.13
N ASN A 5 2.29 -20.06 7.41
CA ASN A 5 1.03 -19.47 6.99
C ASN A 5 0.27 -18.98 8.23
N PHE A 6 0.00 -17.67 8.31
CA PHE A 6 -0.78 -17.06 9.39
C PHE A 6 -2.23 -17.56 9.46
N TYR A 7 -2.73 -18.03 8.31
CA TYR A 7 -4.06 -18.61 8.20
C TYR A 7 -3.98 -20.06 7.72
N LEU A 8 -4.81 -20.89 8.33
CA LEU A 8 -5.13 -22.21 7.85
C LEU A 8 -6.35 -22.11 6.93
N LEU A 9 -6.14 -22.36 5.63
CA LEU A 9 -7.20 -22.46 4.65
C LEU A 9 -7.59 -23.93 4.50
N THR A 10 -8.86 -24.24 4.71
CA THR A 10 -9.42 -25.57 4.46
C THR A 10 -10.44 -25.47 3.34
N LEU A 11 -10.25 -26.23 2.26
CA LEU A 11 -11.23 -26.31 1.18
C LEU A 11 -12.52 -26.92 1.72
N VAL A 12 -13.63 -26.20 1.56
CA VAL A 12 -14.97 -26.65 1.97
C VAL A 12 -15.70 -27.25 0.78
N SER A 13 -15.76 -26.53 -0.34
CA SER A 13 -16.45 -26.98 -1.54
C SER A 13 -15.91 -26.34 -2.82
N VAL A 14 -16.12 -27.02 -3.93
CA VAL A 14 -15.88 -26.53 -5.29
C VAL A 14 -17.16 -26.72 -6.08
N THR A 15 -17.69 -25.64 -6.65
CA THR A 15 -18.85 -25.66 -7.53
C THR A 15 -18.37 -25.52 -8.97
N PRO A 16 -18.53 -26.55 -9.81
CA PRO A 16 -18.15 -26.48 -11.21
C PRO A 16 -19.10 -25.58 -12.02
N LEU A 17 -18.63 -25.06 -13.15
CA LEU A 17 -19.46 -24.29 -14.08
C LEU A 17 -20.52 -25.21 -14.72
N SER A 18 -21.79 -24.81 -14.68
CA SER A 18 -22.88 -25.67 -15.15
C SER A 18 -22.79 -26.07 -16.63
N THR A 19 -22.21 -25.20 -17.47
CA THR A 19 -22.05 -25.43 -18.91
C THR A 19 -20.80 -26.22 -19.26
N ASP A 20 -19.79 -26.25 -18.38
CA ASP A 20 -18.57 -27.05 -18.54
C ASP A 20 -18.10 -27.64 -17.20
N PRO A 21 -18.87 -28.58 -16.63
CA PRO A 21 -18.69 -28.99 -15.25
C PRO A 21 -17.45 -29.86 -15.00
N ASN A 22 -16.78 -30.30 -16.07
CA ASN A 22 -15.62 -31.17 -15.99
C ASN A 22 -14.31 -30.41 -16.10
N ASN A 23 -14.31 -29.19 -16.66
CA ASN A 23 -13.09 -28.44 -16.92
C ASN A 23 -13.05 -27.08 -16.22
N LYS A 24 -14.22 -26.49 -15.89
CA LYS A 24 -14.32 -25.14 -15.35
C LYS A 24 -14.93 -25.09 -13.96
N ILE A 25 -14.39 -24.22 -13.12
CA ILE A 25 -14.84 -23.93 -11.76
C ILE A 25 -15.50 -22.57 -11.72
N GLN A 26 -16.74 -22.52 -11.22
CA GLN A 26 -17.51 -21.30 -11.04
C GLN A 26 -17.30 -20.69 -9.66
N THR A 27 -17.24 -21.53 -8.61
CA THR A 27 -17.10 -21.07 -7.23
C THR A 27 -16.21 -22.00 -6.42
N ILE A 28 -15.41 -21.43 -5.52
CA ILE A 28 -14.65 -22.18 -4.51
C ILE A 28 -14.96 -21.60 -3.14
N VAL A 29 -15.17 -22.45 -2.14
CA VAL A 29 -15.41 -22.03 -0.76
C VAL A 29 -14.29 -22.55 0.14
N TYR A 30 -13.69 -21.64 0.90
CA TYR A 30 -12.70 -21.95 1.92
C TYR A 30 -13.18 -21.57 3.31
N ASN A 31 -12.82 -22.40 4.28
CA ASN A 31 -12.85 -22.04 5.69
C ASN A 31 -11.47 -21.49 6.08
N VAL A 32 -11.44 -20.26 6.60
CA VAL A 32 -10.23 -19.55 6.96
C VAL A 32 -10.16 -19.40 8.47
N LYS A 33 -9.10 -19.95 9.05
CA LYS A 33 -8.85 -19.92 10.50
C LYS A 33 -7.49 -19.33 10.81
N GLN A 34 -7.34 -18.70 11.96
CA GLN A 34 -6.03 -18.29 12.46
C GLN A 34 -5.20 -19.52 12.84
N THR A 35 -3.95 -19.58 12.39
CA THR A 35 -3.05 -20.70 12.74
C THR A 35 -2.67 -20.70 14.22
N SER A 36 -2.71 -19.54 14.88
CA SER A 36 -2.36 -19.34 16.29
C SER A 36 -3.32 -20.04 17.25
N ASP A 37 -4.63 -19.93 17.01
CA ASP A 37 -5.67 -20.37 17.95
C ASP A 37 -6.84 -21.13 17.29
N SER A 38 -6.78 -21.35 15.97
CA SER A 38 -7.83 -22.01 15.18
C SER A 38 -9.20 -21.32 15.21
N SER A 39 -9.26 -20.04 15.62
CA SER A 39 -10.47 -19.23 15.55
C SER A 39 -10.83 -18.88 14.10
N ASN A 40 -12.13 -18.68 13.84
CA ASN A 40 -12.60 -18.24 12.52
C ASN A 40 -12.13 -16.81 12.25
N VAL A 41 -11.68 -16.55 11.02
CA VAL A 41 -11.45 -15.19 10.54
C VAL A 41 -12.77 -14.66 9.97
N THR A 42 -13.25 -13.49 10.40
CA THR A 42 -14.65 -13.04 10.12
C THR A 42 -14.74 -11.70 9.39
N ASP A 43 -13.62 -11.17 8.93
CA ASP A 43 -13.47 -9.79 8.46
C ASP A 43 -12.47 -9.67 7.30
N LEU A 44 -12.43 -10.69 6.45
CA LEU A 44 -11.66 -10.62 5.21
C LEU A 44 -12.34 -9.68 4.23
N VAL A 45 -11.52 -8.90 3.55
CA VAL A 45 -11.97 -7.94 2.53
C VAL A 45 -11.39 -8.23 1.16
N LYS A 46 -10.31 -9.01 1.10
CA LYS A 46 -9.65 -9.41 -0.14
C LYS A 46 -9.02 -10.81 0.01
N ALA A 47 -8.92 -11.52 -1.10
CA ALA A 47 -8.17 -12.75 -1.25
C ALA A 47 -7.26 -12.62 -2.48
N ASP A 48 -6.07 -13.20 -2.47
CA ASP A 48 -5.26 -13.34 -3.68
C ASP A 48 -5.10 -14.82 -4.03
N PHE A 49 -5.18 -15.10 -5.33
CA PHE A 49 -5.10 -16.45 -5.89
C PHE A 49 -3.72 -16.68 -6.48
N ILE A 50 -3.06 -17.73 -6.02
CA ILE A 50 -1.88 -18.25 -6.70
C ILE A 50 -2.32 -19.47 -7.50
N LEU A 51 -2.18 -19.39 -8.81
CA LEU A 51 -2.38 -20.56 -9.65
C LEU A 51 -1.15 -21.46 -9.54
N SER A 52 -1.34 -22.77 -9.64
CA SER A 52 -0.19 -23.68 -9.79
C SER A 52 0.51 -23.49 -11.14
N SER A 53 -0.13 -22.78 -12.07
CA SER A 53 0.45 -22.23 -13.30
C SER A 53 1.00 -20.82 -13.11
N SER A 54 1.90 -20.37 -13.99
CA SER A 54 2.45 -19.00 -14.01
C SER A 54 1.46 -17.90 -14.42
N ALA A 55 0.16 -18.17 -14.43
CA ALA A 55 -0.88 -17.21 -14.80
C ALA A 55 -1.31 -16.40 -13.57
N THR A 56 -1.58 -15.11 -13.77
CA THR A 56 -2.18 -14.23 -12.76
C THR A 56 -3.70 -14.24 -12.90
N ILE A 57 -4.41 -14.09 -11.79
CA ILE A 57 -5.85 -13.81 -11.76
C ILE A 57 -6.01 -12.36 -11.30
N GLU A 58 -6.68 -11.54 -12.11
CA GLU A 58 -6.95 -10.15 -11.75
C GLU A 58 -8.15 -10.06 -10.79
N ASP A 59 -8.19 -9.03 -9.93
CA ASP A 59 -9.28 -8.81 -8.96
C ASP A 59 -10.66 -8.66 -9.62
N THR A 60 -10.73 -8.34 -10.92
CA THR A 60 -11.99 -8.24 -11.66
C THR A 60 -12.48 -9.58 -12.23
N ASP A 61 -11.62 -10.60 -12.24
CA ASP A 61 -11.96 -11.92 -12.79
C ASP A 61 -12.75 -12.78 -11.78
N TRP A 62 -12.85 -12.32 -10.53
CA TRP A 62 -13.59 -12.98 -9.46
C TRP A 62 -14.10 -11.96 -8.44
N THR A 63 -14.95 -12.40 -7.51
CA THR A 63 -15.41 -11.61 -6.37
C THR A 63 -15.34 -12.43 -5.08
N LEU A 64 -15.14 -11.75 -3.96
CA LEU A 64 -15.18 -12.35 -2.63
C LEU A 64 -16.60 -12.22 -2.06
N ASP A 65 -17.28 -13.34 -1.86
CA ASP A 65 -18.50 -13.40 -1.07
C ASP A 65 -18.16 -13.64 0.41
N THR A 66 -18.71 -12.76 1.26
CA THR A 66 -18.45 -12.67 2.70
C THR A 66 -19.71 -12.96 3.54
N ASP A 67 -20.80 -13.42 2.93
CA ASP A 67 -22.10 -13.62 3.59
C ASP A 67 -22.03 -14.65 4.72
N ASP A 68 -21.10 -15.62 4.64
CA ASP A 68 -20.87 -16.65 5.66
C ASP A 68 -19.57 -16.45 6.46
N SER A 69 -19.03 -15.22 6.45
CA SER A 69 -17.79 -14.85 7.15
C SER A 69 -17.84 -15.12 8.66
N ALA A 70 -19.01 -15.06 9.29
CA ALA A 70 -19.18 -15.40 10.71
C ALA A 70 -18.76 -16.84 11.05
N ASN A 71 -18.90 -17.76 10.09
CA ASN A 71 -18.45 -19.15 10.21
C ASN A 71 -17.02 -19.36 9.68
N GLY A 72 -16.34 -18.28 9.29
CA GLY A 72 -15.01 -18.31 8.66
C GLY A 72 -15.05 -18.78 7.22
N ASN A 73 -16.23 -18.85 6.59
CA ASN A 73 -16.37 -19.32 5.22
C ASN A 73 -16.39 -18.14 4.25
N TYR A 74 -15.61 -18.27 3.19
CA TYR A 74 -15.49 -17.28 2.14
C TYR A 74 -15.59 -17.95 0.79
N ALA A 75 -16.49 -17.43 -0.04
CA ALA A 75 -16.72 -17.92 -1.37
C ALA A 75 -16.03 -17.01 -2.39
N ILE A 76 -15.43 -17.63 -3.40
CA ILE A 76 -14.73 -16.96 -4.49
C ILE A 76 -15.50 -17.29 -5.73
N GLU A 77 -16.16 -16.27 -6.28
CA GLU A 77 -17.04 -16.41 -7.42
C GLU A 77 -16.35 -15.84 -8.66
N PHE A 78 -16.02 -16.70 -9.62
CA PHE A 78 -15.42 -16.26 -10.87
C PHE A 78 -16.45 -15.56 -11.76
N VAL A 79 -16.03 -14.50 -12.44
CA VAL A 79 -16.91 -13.82 -13.41
C VAL A 79 -17.16 -14.75 -14.60
N VAL A 80 -18.34 -14.64 -15.19
CA VAL A 80 -18.71 -15.38 -16.40
C VAL A 80 -17.66 -15.15 -17.49
N ASP A 81 -17.28 -16.22 -18.19
CA ASP A 81 -16.19 -16.28 -19.19
C ASP A 81 -14.76 -16.14 -18.64
N LYS A 82 -14.61 -15.99 -17.31
CA LYS A 82 -13.32 -15.93 -16.58
C LYS A 82 -13.15 -17.10 -15.61
N GLU A 83 -13.91 -18.18 -15.81
CA GLU A 83 -13.93 -19.34 -14.93
C GLU A 83 -12.61 -20.10 -14.96
N LEU A 84 -12.24 -20.64 -13.78
CA LEU A 84 -10.93 -21.24 -13.57
C LEU A 84 -10.87 -22.70 -14.08
N ASP A 85 -9.75 -23.09 -14.67
CA ASP A 85 -9.50 -24.49 -15.05
C ASP A 85 -9.20 -25.39 -13.83
N VAL A 86 -9.85 -26.54 -13.77
CA VAL A 86 -9.82 -27.49 -12.63
C VAL A 86 -8.40 -28.00 -12.30
N SER A 87 -7.45 -27.94 -13.24
CA SER A 87 -6.09 -28.47 -13.08
C SER A 87 -5.11 -27.56 -12.29
N SER A 88 -5.50 -26.34 -11.92
CA SER A 88 -4.50 -25.26 -11.76
C SER A 88 -4.56 -24.41 -10.47
N TYR A 89 -4.99 -24.89 -9.30
CA TYR A 89 -5.17 -23.96 -8.15
C TYR A 89 -4.49 -24.34 -6.83
N LEU A 90 -3.91 -23.33 -6.17
CA LEU A 90 -3.41 -23.34 -4.80
C LEU A 90 -3.63 -21.94 -4.17
N VAL A 91 -4.66 -21.75 -3.34
CA VAL A 91 -4.97 -20.43 -2.78
C VAL A 91 -3.96 -20.03 -1.70
N ALA A 92 -3.41 -18.81 -1.81
CA ALA A 92 -2.38 -18.32 -0.91
C ALA A 92 -2.29 -16.78 -0.92
N TYR A 93 -3.28 -16.11 -0.34
CA TYR A 93 -3.11 -14.97 0.57
C TYR A 93 -4.49 -14.39 0.88
N VAL A 94 -4.67 -13.87 2.08
CA VAL A 94 -5.97 -13.42 2.56
C VAL A 94 -5.75 -12.16 3.39
N ASP A 95 -6.29 -11.04 2.92
CA ASP A 95 -6.11 -9.75 3.56
C ASP A 95 -7.31 -9.39 4.44
N LYS A 96 -6.99 -8.90 5.64
CA LYS A 96 -7.93 -8.65 6.72
C LYS A 96 -8.07 -7.15 6.90
N SER A 97 -9.30 -6.65 6.71
CA SER A 97 -9.72 -5.26 6.86
C SER A 97 -8.96 -4.25 5.98
N GLY A 98 -9.66 -3.28 5.38
CA GLY A 98 -9.06 -2.22 4.55
C GLY A 98 -8.12 -1.24 5.28
N ASP A 99 -7.42 -1.69 6.32
CA ASP A 99 -6.21 -1.05 6.84
C ASP A 99 -5.13 -1.20 5.77
N LYS A 100 -4.57 -0.07 5.31
CA LYS A 100 -3.49 -0.03 4.31
C LYS A 100 -2.18 -0.67 4.77
N SER A 101 -2.16 -1.31 5.95
CA SER A 101 -1.03 -2.02 6.50
C SER A 101 -1.01 -3.46 5.99
N ASP A 102 -0.69 -3.64 4.71
CA ASP A 102 -0.22 -4.94 4.23
C ASP A 102 0.96 -5.35 5.11
N LYS A 103 0.80 -6.47 5.85
CA LYS A 103 1.91 -6.99 6.65
C LYS A 103 3.03 -7.39 5.69
N LEU A 104 4.15 -6.69 5.74
CA LEU A 104 5.35 -7.11 5.03
C LEU A 104 5.87 -8.39 5.71
N PHE A 105 5.60 -9.55 5.09
CA PHE A 105 6.15 -10.81 5.54
C PHE A 105 7.63 -10.89 5.18
N VAL A 106 8.46 -10.73 6.21
CA VAL A 106 9.91 -10.83 6.09
C VAL A 106 10.32 -12.30 6.20
N ASP A 107 10.84 -12.88 5.12
CA ASP A 107 11.53 -14.17 5.16
C ASP A 107 12.96 -13.98 5.71
N PHE A 108 13.16 -14.35 6.97
CA PHE A 108 14.47 -14.34 7.64
C PHE A 108 15.43 -15.45 7.16
N SER A 109 15.11 -16.16 6.07
CA SER A 109 16.08 -16.99 5.36
C SER A 109 17.21 -16.17 4.72
N GLN A 110 17.05 -14.84 4.60
CA GLN A 110 18.14 -13.91 4.28
C GLN A 110 19.08 -13.72 5.47
N ALA A 111 20.38 -13.76 5.19
CA ALA A 111 21.41 -13.59 6.20
C ALA A 111 21.29 -12.20 6.87
N LEU A 112 20.96 -12.19 8.16
CA LEU A 112 21.27 -11.05 9.02
C LEU A 112 22.74 -10.69 8.84
N ASN A 113 23.06 -9.41 8.94
CA ASN A 113 24.46 -9.03 9.02
C ASN A 113 25.09 -9.62 10.31
N PRO A 114 26.43 -9.61 10.47
CA PRO A 114 27.09 -10.16 11.66
C PRO A 114 26.65 -9.54 13.00
N GLU A 115 25.95 -8.41 12.97
CA GLU A 115 25.42 -7.69 14.14
C GLU A 115 23.94 -8.01 14.41
N GLY A 116 23.32 -8.90 13.60
CA GLY A 116 21.92 -9.29 13.76
C GLY A 116 20.91 -8.32 13.12
N MET A 117 21.35 -7.43 12.23
CA MET A 117 20.49 -6.47 11.54
C MET A 117 20.04 -6.98 10.17
N ALA A 118 18.85 -6.53 9.77
CA ALA A 118 18.31 -6.70 8.43
C ALA A 118 17.83 -5.33 7.89
N ASN A 119 18.06 -5.09 6.60
CA ASN A 119 17.64 -3.87 5.92
C ASN A 119 16.58 -4.21 4.89
N TYR A 120 15.45 -3.50 4.93
CA TYR A 120 14.35 -3.69 3.98
C TYR A 120 13.96 -2.36 3.35
N THR A 121 13.62 -2.43 2.07
CA THR A 121 13.02 -1.31 1.34
C THR A 121 11.54 -1.60 1.20
N TYR A 122 10.71 -0.72 1.75
CA TYR A 122 9.26 -0.73 1.56
C TYR A 122 8.88 0.41 0.61
N ASN A 123 8.14 0.09 -0.45
CA ASN A 123 7.68 1.08 -1.41
C ASN A 123 6.36 1.68 -0.92
N VAL A 124 6.35 2.99 -0.68
CA VAL A 124 5.13 3.74 -0.35
C VAL A 124 4.55 4.30 -1.63
N ASN A 125 3.34 3.85 -1.99
CA ASN A 125 2.68 4.24 -3.25
C ASN A 125 1.57 5.27 -3.04
N GLU A 126 1.20 5.57 -1.79
CA GLU A 126 0.15 6.52 -1.46
C GLU A 126 0.61 7.46 -0.33
N PRO A 127 0.16 8.71 -0.32
CA PRO A 127 0.38 9.60 0.81
C PRO A 127 -0.36 9.13 2.06
N GLY A 128 0.21 9.44 3.22
CA GLY A 128 -0.41 9.16 4.50
C GLY A 128 0.58 9.17 5.64
N LYS A 129 0.07 8.85 6.83
CA LYS A 129 0.86 8.68 8.04
C LYS A 129 1.05 7.19 8.31
N TYR A 130 2.31 6.75 8.36
CA TYR A 130 2.68 5.35 8.48
C TYR A 130 3.36 5.07 9.81
N TYR A 131 2.99 3.95 10.42
CA TYR A 131 3.68 3.35 11.56
C TYR A 131 4.22 2.00 11.13
N PHE A 132 5.47 1.70 11.46
CA PHE A 132 6.05 0.38 11.16
C PHE A 132 5.95 -0.49 12.40
N VAL A 133 5.35 -1.66 12.29
CA VAL A 133 5.16 -2.56 13.42
C VAL A 133 5.87 -3.88 13.17
N LEU A 134 6.78 -4.23 14.07
CA LEU A 134 7.30 -5.58 14.18
C LEU A 134 6.31 -6.41 14.99
N ASP A 135 5.39 -7.05 14.27
CA ASP A 135 4.26 -7.80 14.83
C ASP A 135 4.72 -9.09 15.54
N SER A 136 5.52 -9.94 14.90
CA SER A 136 6.03 -11.19 15.48
C SER A 136 7.36 -11.64 14.87
N ALA A 137 8.07 -12.52 15.59
CA ALA A 137 9.25 -13.24 15.09
C ALA A 137 9.17 -14.71 15.56
N ASP A 138 9.40 -15.67 14.66
CA ASP A 138 9.33 -17.12 14.94
C ASP A 138 8.05 -17.55 15.67
N GLY A 139 6.90 -16.98 15.28
CA GLY A 139 5.61 -17.24 15.92
C GLY A 139 5.45 -16.64 17.31
N THR A 140 6.44 -15.90 17.81
CA THR A 140 6.37 -15.14 19.06
C THR A 140 5.89 -13.72 18.78
N PRO A 141 4.75 -13.29 19.35
CA PRO A 141 4.30 -11.91 19.22
C PRO A 141 5.28 -10.93 19.87
N LEU A 142 5.63 -9.87 19.15
CA LEU A 142 6.51 -8.79 19.60
C LEU A 142 5.75 -7.47 19.76
N ASN A 143 4.82 -7.17 18.84
CA ASN A 143 3.99 -5.96 18.82
C ASN A 143 4.82 -4.69 19.10
N LYS A 144 5.96 -4.55 18.43
CA LYS A 144 6.86 -3.41 18.60
C LYS A 144 6.65 -2.41 17.47
N GLU A 145 6.01 -1.30 17.78
CA GLU A 145 5.84 -0.19 16.85
C GLU A 145 7.13 0.65 16.75
N SER A 146 7.34 1.29 15.61
CA SER A 146 8.37 2.31 15.42
C SER A 146 8.15 3.43 16.40
N ALA A 147 9.26 4.00 16.90
CA ALA A 147 9.19 5.09 17.88
C ALA A 147 8.51 6.34 17.31
N GLU A 148 8.57 6.53 16.00
CA GLU A 148 8.00 7.66 15.29
C GLU A 148 7.10 7.18 14.16
N ALA A 149 6.12 8.02 13.83
CA ALA A 149 5.33 7.90 12.62
C ALA A 149 6.05 8.62 11.48
N TYR A 150 5.88 8.12 10.26
CA TYR A 150 6.45 8.71 9.07
C TYR A 150 5.32 9.27 8.20
N ASP A 151 5.36 10.57 7.92
CA ASP A 151 4.40 11.25 7.06
C ASP A 151 4.94 11.27 5.61
N PHE A 152 4.22 10.64 4.70
CA PHE A 152 4.46 10.67 3.26
C PHE A 152 3.42 11.57 2.61
N ASN A 153 3.86 12.65 1.98
CA ASN A 153 2.96 13.61 1.33
C ASN A 153 2.87 13.33 -0.18
N ASN A 154 1.81 13.85 -0.80
CA ASN A 154 1.76 13.99 -2.25
C ASN A 154 2.98 14.79 -2.74
N PRO A 155 3.49 14.49 -3.95
CA PRO A 155 4.48 15.35 -4.58
C PRO A 155 3.87 16.75 -4.87
N PRO A 156 4.70 17.81 -4.92
CA PRO A 156 4.25 19.12 -5.34
C PRO A 156 3.79 19.10 -6.80
N ASP A 157 2.65 19.70 -7.07
CA ASP A 157 2.14 19.89 -8.43
C ASP A 157 2.59 21.24 -8.98
N ALA A 158 3.09 21.24 -10.22
CA ALA A 158 3.64 22.43 -10.86
C ALA A 158 2.58 23.46 -11.30
N ASN A 159 1.32 23.05 -11.45
CA ASN A 159 0.23 23.93 -11.87
C ASN A 159 -0.44 24.62 -10.67
N ASN A 160 -0.51 23.94 -9.53
CA ASN A 160 -1.12 24.45 -8.30
C ASN A 160 -0.12 25.16 -7.38
N SER A 161 1.18 24.84 -7.48
CA SER A 161 2.24 25.52 -6.74
C SER A 161 2.63 26.85 -7.38
N THR A 162 3.06 27.82 -6.57
CA THR A 162 3.40 29.17 -7.07
C THR A 162 4.64 29.75 -6.40
N ILE A 163 5.34 30.60 -7.16
CA ILE A 163 6.38 31.50 -6.67
C ILE A 163 5.96 32.92 -6.99
N ALA A 164 5.93 33.78 -5.96
CA ALA A 164 5.56 35.17 -6.09
C ALA A 164 6.61 36.07 -5.44
N VAL A 165 6.85 37.22 -6.05
CA VAL A 165 7.73 38.26 -5.50
C VAL A 165 6.86 39.42 -5.05
N THR A 166 7.06 39.89 -3.82
CA THR A 166 6.31 41.02 -3.28
C THR A 166 7.24 42.17 -2.92
N PHE A 167 6.80 43.39 -3.23
CA PHE A 167 7.47 44.63 -2.88
C PHE A 167 6.63 45.35 -1.84
N THR A 168 7.25 45.85 -0.77
CA THR A 168 6.55 46.54 0.32
C THR A 168 5.83 47.81 -0.15
N LYS A 169 6.24 48.41 -1.29
CA LYS A 169 5.64 49.63 -1.89
C LYS A 169 5.79 49.64 -3.43
N PRO A 170 5.04 48.81 -4.17
CA PRO A 170 5.27 48.60 -5.61
C PRO A 170 5.00 49.86 -6.45
N TYR A 171 4.16 50.78 -5.97
CA TYR A 171 3.76 52.03 -6.64
C TYR A 171 4.68 53.24 -6.34
N LEU A 172 5.73 53.07 -5.52
CA LEU A 172 6.71 54.13 -5.20
C LEU A 172 8.16 53.68 -5.44
N ALA A 173 8.39 52.49 -5.99
CA ALA A 173 9.70 51.91 -6.16
C ALA A 173 10.29 52.26 -7.53
N GLN A 174 11.22 53.19 -7.58
CA GLN A 174 12.31 53.12 -8.55
C GLN A 174 13.34 52.17 -7.95
N VAL A 175 13.65 51.05 -8.62
CA VAL A 175 14.77 50.19 -8.20
C VAL A 175 16.05 50.97 -8.44
N ILE A 176 16.54 51.64 -7.40
CA ILE A 176 17.86 52.27 -7.39
C ILE A 176 18.77 51.25 -6.72
N PRO A 177 19.66 50.57 -7.46
CA PRO A 177 20.59 49.64 -6.85
C PRO A 177 21.51 50.43 -5.92
N ASP A 178 21.31 50.30 -4.61
CA ASP A 178 22.31 50.72 -3.63
C ASP A 178 23.31 49.57 -3.48
N PRO A 179 24.56 49.71 -3.97
CA PRO A 179 25.57 48.67 -3.89
C PRO A 179 26.03 48.35 -2.45
N LEU A 180 25.66 49.17 -1.45
CA LEU A 180 26.01 48.97 -0.04
C LEU A 180 24.89 48.32 0.79
N THR A 181 23.61 48.56 0.46
CA THR A 181 22.48 48.07 1.27
C THR A 181 21.57 47.07 0.55
N GLY A 182 21.63 46.97 -0.79
CA GLY A 182 20.80 46.05 -1.55
C GLY A 182 19.29 46.36 -1.47
N LEU A 183 18.49 45.59 -2.20
CA LEU A 183 17.03 45.61 -2.07
C LEU A 183 16.60 44.29 -1.42
N ASP A 184 15.96 44.37 -0.25
CA ASP A 184 15.29 43.21 0.34
C ASP A 184 14.04 42.88 -0.48
N VAL A 185 14.04 41.70 -1.08
CA VAL A 185 12.93 41.18 -1.87
C VAL A 185 12.31 40.00 -1.15
N ASN A 186 11.02 40.11 -0.82
CA ASN A 186 10.29 39.01 -0.20
C ASN A 186 9.78 38.06 -1.29
N VAL A 187 10.34 36.85 -1.29
CA VAL A 187 9.87 35.74 -2.13
C VAL A 187 8.92 34.89 -1.32
N ILE A 188 7.69 34.73 -1.83
CA ILE A 188 6.66 33.87 -1.24
C ILE A 188 6.56 32.64 -2.12
N VAL A 189 6.80 31.47 -1.52
CA VAL A 189 6.58 30.17 -2.17
C VAL A 189 5.40 29.49 -1.52
N THR A 190 4.49 29.02 -2.37
CA THR A 190 3.35 28.21 -1.97
C THR A 190 3.47 26.87 -2.69
N LEU A 191 3.62 25.78 -1.92
CA LEU A 191 3.66 24.42 -2.45
C LEU A 191 2.31 23.75 -2.20
N LYS A 192 1.73 23.18 -3.24
CA LYS A 192 0.47 22.44 -3.19
C LYS A 192 0.55 21.16 -4.00
N ASP A 193 -0.27 20.18 -3.64
CA ASP A 193 -0.43 18.96 -4.43
C ASP A 193 -1.42 19.15 -5.61
N GLU A 194 -1.64 18.09 -6.38
CA GLU A 194 -2.55 18.06 -7.52
C GLU A 194 -4.02 18.38 -7.16
N ASN A 195 -4.38 18.25 -5.88
CA ASN A 195 -5.72 18.50 -5.35
C ASN A 195 -5.86 19.91 -4.73
N ASP A 196 -4.89 20.80 -4.98
CA ASP A 196 -4.80 22.16 -4.43
C ASP A 196 -4.64 22.20 -2.89
N VAL A 197 -4.18 21.11 -2.28
CA VAL A 197 -3.94 21.02 -0.83
C VAL A 197 -2.51 21.50 -0.52
N PRO A 198 -2.32 22.42 0.45
CA PRO A 198 -0.99 22.85 0.86
C PRO A 198 -0.12 21.69 1.37
N LEU A 199 1.12 21.62 0.90
CA LEU A 199 2.09 20.65 1.42
C LEU A 199 2.60 21.10 2.80
N ILE A 200 2.55 20.19 3.77
CA ILE A 200 2.98 20.43 5.16
C ILE A 200 4.18 19.54 5.47
N GLY A 201 5.22 20.10 6.08
CA GLY A 201 6.39 19.35 6.53
C GLY A 201 7.70 19.80 5.87
N ASN A 202 8.70 18.92 5.90
CA ASN A 202 10.04 19.22 5.40
C ASN A 202 10.04 19.19 3.87
N ASN A 203 10.08 20.37 3.26
CA ASN A 203 10.21 20.56 1.82
C ASN A 203 11.55 21.24 1.53
N GLU A 204 12.29 20.74 0.54
CA GLU A 204 13.50 21.39 0.05
C GLU A 204 13.14 22.29 -1.15
N VAL A 205 13.43 23.59 -1.02
CA VAL A 205 13.21 24.58 -2.09
C VAL A 205 14.53 25.30 -2.35
N SER A 206 15.00 25.23 -3.59
CA SER A 206 16.21 25.92 -4.04
C SER A 206 15.85 27.06 -4.97
N PHE A 207 16.48 28.23 -4.77
CA PHE A 207 16.33 29.40 -5.64
C PHE A 207 17.66 29.74 -6.29
N TYR A 208 17.62 30.08 -7.57
CA TYR A 208 18.75 30.68 -8.26
C TYR A 208 18.26 31.90 -9.04
N ALA A 209 18.97 33.01 -8.90
CA ALA A 209 18.73 34.19 -9.70
C ALA A 209 19.42 34.01 -11.05
N ARG A 210 18.69 34.27 -12.14
CA ARG A 210 19.26 34.38 -13.49
C ARG A 210 19.10 35.82 -13.94
N LEU A 211 20.21 36.45 -14.31
CA LEU A 211 20.19 37.70 -15.07
C LEU A 211 19.89 37.33 -16.52
N GLU A 212 18.79 37.85 -17.07
CA GLU A 212 18.59 37.84 -18.53
C GLU A 212 19.33 39.05 -19.11
N GLU A 213 20.10 38.80 -20.17
CA GLU A 213 20.80 39.84 -20.94
C GLU A 213 19.85 40.64 -21.84
#